data_AF-A0A2K9BDQ8-F1
#
_entry.id   AF-A0A2K9BDQ8-F1
#
_cell.length_a   1.000
_cell.length_b   1.000
_cell.length_c   1.000
_cell.angle_alpha   90.00
_cell.angle_beta   90.00
_cell.angle_gamma   90.00
#
_symmetry.space_group_name_H-M   'P 1'
#
loop_
_entity.id
_entity.type
_entity.pdbx_description
1 polymer ?
#
loop_
_entity_poly.entity_id
_entity_poly.type
_entity_poly.pdbx_seq_one_letter_code
_entity_poly.pdbx_strand_id
1 'polypeptide(L)'
;MRFHVEEHRYFTLVERLEGASDGVEATIIRISPRLSAFVTVKVPFAYRLPAGTPEPDCVQVRDHTVVHGSFMETADAEAWAIGYVEGLKPCPHPKGGRQ
;
A
#
# COMPACT_ATOMS: atom_id res chain seq x y z
N MET A 1 -6.09 11.04 4.08
CA MET A 1 -4.84 10.27 4.28
C MET A 1 -3.67 11.15 3.94
N ARG A 2 -2.50 10.95 4.57
CA ARG A 2 -1.28 11.71 4.27
C ARG A 2 -0.05 10.86 4.53
N PHE A 3 1.03 11.10 3.80
CA PHE A 3 2.32 10.49 4.09
C PHE A 3 3.07 11.30 5.16
N HIS A 4 3.64 10.59 6.13
CA HIS A 4 4.49 11.15 7.17
C HIS A 4 5.93 10.66 6.95
N VAL A 5 6.87 11.62 6.85
CA VAL A 5 8.30 11.33 6.69
C VAL A 5 8.89 10.82 7.99
N GLU A 6 9.63 9.71 7.90
CA GLU A 6 10.40 9.14 8.99
C GLU A 6 11.91 9.29 8.70
N GLU A 7 12.68 9.72 9.69
CA GLU A 7 14.14 9.75 9.58
C GLU A 7 14.69 8.33 9.56
N HIS A 8 15.61 8.05 8.62
CA HIS A 8 16.23 6.75 8.52
C HIS A 8 17.69 6.83 8.09
N ARG A 9 18.54 5.97 8.65
CA ARG A 9 20.00 5.99 8.42
C ARG A 9 20.41 5.59 7.00
N TYR A 10 19.65 4.72 6.37
CA TYR A 10 20.05 4.04 5.12
C TYR A 10 19.26 4.47 3.89
N PHE A 11 18.17 5.20 4.07
CA PHE A 11 17.28 5.58 2.99
C PHE A 11 17.17 7.10 2.96
N THR A 12 17.20 7.68 1.78
CA THR A 12 16.96 9.12 1.62
C THR A 12 15.50 9.50 1.78
N LEU A 13 14.60 8.52 1.72
CA LEU A 13 13.19 8.71 2.02
C LEU A 13 12.63 7.44 2.66
N VAL A 14 11.89 7.61 3.75
CA VAL A 14 10.93 6.65 4.28
C VAL A 14 9.70 7.44 4.63
N GLU A 15 8.55 7.07 4.07
CA GLU A 15 7.27 7.66 4.40
C GLU A 15 6.24 6.60 4.67
N ARG A 16 5.35 6.86 5.63
CA ARG A 16 4.23 5.97 5.97
C ARG A 16 2.90 6.69 5.83
N LEU A 17 1.92 5.98 5.31
CA LEU A 17 0.57 6.51 5.14
C LEU A 17 -0.16 6.51 6.49
N GLU A 18 -0.62 7.68 6.91
CA GLU A 18 -1.52 7.86 8.04
C GLU A 18 -2.99 7.96 7.60
N GLY A 19 -3.88 7.39 8.43
CA GLY A 19 -5.32 7.47 8.26
C GLY A 19 -5.90 6.50 7.23
N ALA A 20 -5.17 5.43 6.91
CA ALA A 20 -5.68 4.33 6.08
C ALA A 20 -6.74 3.51 6.83
N SER A 21 -7.53 2.75 6.07
CA SER A 21 -8.50 1.79 6.61
C SER A 21 -7.83 0.75 7.51
N ASP A 22 -8.60 0.16 8.43
CA ASP A 22 -8.07 -0.75 9.45
C ASP A 22 -7.24 -1.91 8.85
N GLY A 23 -6.02 -2.09 9.35
CA GLY A 23 -5.05 -3.09 8.91
C GLY A 23 -4.37 -2.82 7.55
N VAL A 24 -4.73 -1.76 6.83
CA VAL A 24 -4.06 -1.37 5.58
C VAL A 24 -2.84 -0.52 5.89
N GLU A 25 -1.69 -0.91 5.37
CA GLU A 25 -0.43 -0.15 5.49
C GLU A 25 0.06 0.26 4.11
N ALA A 26 0.56 1.49 3.97
CA ALA A 26 1.31 1.90 2.79
C ALA A 26 2.61 2.59 3.20
N THR A 27 3.69 2.25 2.52
CA THR A 27 5.04 2.76 2.80
C THR A 27 5.75 3.10 1.50
N ILE A 28 6.45 4.23 1.48
CA ILE A 28 7.29 4.67 0.37
C ILE A 28 8.74 4.70 0.86
N ILE A 29 9.64 4.05 0.13
CA ILE A 29 11.08 4.03 0.44
C ILE A 29 11.86 4.48 -0.78
N ARG A 30 12.89 5.31 -0.57
CA ARG A 30 13.88 5.64 -1.59
C ARG A 30 15.27 5.51 -1.02
N ILE A 31 16.11 4.70 -1.69
CA ILE A 31 17.50 4.46 -1.28
C ILE A 31 18.37 5.69 -1.56
N SER A 32 18.22 6.30 -2.74
CA SER A 32 18.91 7.55 -3.09
C SER A 32 18.07 8.41 -4.02
N PRO A 33 18.31 9.73 -4.12
CA PRO A 33 17.48 10.65 -4.90
C PRO A 33 17.50 10.40 -6.41
N ARG A 34 18.46 9.61 -6.90
CA ARG A 34 18.61 9.24 -8.32
C ARG A 34 17.88 7.94 -8.69
N LEU A 35 17.30 7.26 -7.71
CA LEU A 35 16.59 5.99 -7.90
C LEU A 35 15.10 6.23 -7.67
N SER A 36 14.28 5.34 -8.24
CA SER A 36 12.83 5.33 -8.02
C SER A 36 12.49 5.25 -6.52
N ALA A 37 11.39 5.88 -6.16
CA ALA A 37 10.69 5.58 -4.92
C ALA A 37 9.90 4.27 -5.10
N PHE A 38 10.06 3.36 -4.16
CA PHE A 38 9.34 2.10 -4.11
C PHE A 38 8.18 2.23 -3.14
N VAL A 39 6.98 1.92 -3.61
CA VAL A 39 5.75 1.90 -2.81
C VAL A 39 5.44 0.45 -2.48
N THR A 40 5.08 0.19 -1.23
CA THR A 40 4.55 -1.08 -0.76
C THR A 40 3.23 -0.83 -0.06
N VAL A 41 2.16 -1.48 -0.49
CA VAL A 41 0.85 -1.47 0.17
C VAL A 41 0.56 -2.88 0.67
N LYS A 42 0.30 -3.02 1.97
CA LYS A 42 -0.19 -4.27 2.56
C LYS A 42 -1.68 -4.16 2.77
N VAL A 43 -2.41 -5.10 2.19
CA VAL A 43 -3.87 -5.12 2.19
C VAL A 43 -4.36 -6.41 2.83
N PRO A 44 -5.03 -6.39 3.98
CA PRO A 44 -5.64 -7.58 4.56
C PRO A 44 -6.62 -8.25 3.59
N PHE A 45 -6.77 -9.58 3.64
CA PHE A 45 -7.77 -10.29 2.84
C PHE A 45 -9.23 -9.92 3.16
N ALA A 46 -9.44 -9.17 4.24
CA ALA A 46 -10.69 -8.50 4.56
C ALA A 46 -11.07 -7.41 3.54
N TYR A 47 -10.22 -7.07 2.57
CA TYR A 47 -10.51 -6.13 1.48
C TYR A 47 -10.37 -6.79 0.11
N ARG A 48 -11.20 -6.33 -0.82
CA ARG A 48 -11.08 -6.58 -2.26
C ARG A 48 -10.13 -5.54 -2.84
N LEU A 49 -9.17 -6.01 -3.62
CA LEU A 49 -8.24 -5.16 -4.36
C LEU A 49 -8.97 -4.38 -5.48
N PRO A 50 -8.49 -3.19 -5.88
CA PRO A 50 -9.04 -2.45 -7.00
C PRO A 50 -8.93 -3.25 -8.32
N ALA A 51 -9.88 -3.03 -9.23
CA ALA A 51 -9.85 -3.69 -10.55
C ALA A 51 -8.61 -3.27 -11.34
N GLY A 52 -7.98 -4.22 -12.04
CA GLY A 52 -6.76 -3.96 -12.80
C GLY A 52 -5.51 -3.82 -11.93
N THR A 53 -5.53 -4.27 -10.67
CA THR A 53 -4.29 -4.41 -9.88
C THR A 53 -3.34 -5.33 -10.64
N PRO A 54 -2.14 -4.87 -11.04
CA PRO A 54 -1.22 -5.66 -11.83
C PRO A 54 -0.75 -6.88 -11.02
N GLU A 55 -1.01 -8.07 -11.55
CA GLU A 55 -0.59 -9.35 -10.97
C GLU A 55 0.94 -9.53 -10.76
N PRO A 56 1.86 -9.02 -11.62
CA PRO A 56 3.30 -9.26 -11.41
C PRO A 56 3.85 -8.61 -10.13
N ASP A 57 3.13 -7.64 -9.56
CA ASP A 57 3.54 -6.88 -8.37
C ASP A 57 2.72 -7.22 -7.13
N CYS A 58 1.92 -8.30 -7.16
CA CYS A 58 1.06 -8.75 -6.08
C CYS A 58 1.52 -10.07 -5.48
N VAL A 59 1.80 -10.09 -4.18
CA VAL A 59 2.18 -11.31 -3.45
C VAL A 59 1.24 -11.53 -2.30
N GLN A 60 0.58 -12.68 -2.26
CA GLN A 60 -0.21 -13.10 -1.10
C GLN A 60 0.70 -13.67 -0.02
N VAL A 61 0.64 -13.09 1.18
CA VAL A 61 1.46 -13.47 2.34
C VAL A 61 0.57 -13.62 3.56
N ARG A 62 0.42 -14.85 4.06
CA ARG A 62 -0.37 -15.19 5.27
C ARG A 62 -1.82 -14.70 5.20
N ASP A 63 -2.08 -13.50 5.70
CA ASP A 63 -3.39 -12.86 5.90
C ASP A 63 -3.55 -11.55 5.10
N HIS A 64 -2.56 -11.18 4.30
CA HIS A 64 -2.56 -9.97 3.50
C HIS A 64 -2.02 -10.20 2.08
N THR A 65 -2.41 -9.32 1.17
CA THR A 65 -1.80 -9.14 -0.14
C THR A 65 -0.85 -7.95 -0.06
N VAL A 66 0.39 -8.14 -0.49
CA VAL A 66 1.37 -7.07 -0.67
C VAL A 66 1.34 -6.64 -2.13
N VAL A 67 1.23 -5.34 -2.38
CA VAL A 67 1.21 -4.74 -3.71
C VAL A 67 2.35 -3.75 -3.82
N HIS A 68 3.14 -3.86 -4.87
CA HIS A 68 4.29 -2.98 -5.11
C HIS A 68 4.03 -1.98 -6.24
N GLY A 69 4.74 -0.86 -6.16
CA GLY A 69 4.85 0.12 -7.24
C GLY A 69 6.22 0.79 -7.23
N SER A 70 6.65 1.33 -8.37
CA SER A 70 7.92 2.04 -8.51
C SER A 70 7.72 3.30 -9.35
N PHE A 71 8.08 4.46 -8.79
CA PHE A 71 7.86 5.77 -9.41
C PHE A 71 9.12 6.62 -9.34
N MET A 72 9.40 7.38 -10.39
CA MET A 72 10.54 8.31 -10.40
C MET A 72 10.29 9.52 -9.50
N GLU A 73 9.05 10.00 -9.42
CA GLU A 73 8.65 11.12 -8.58
C GLU A 73 7.94 10.62 -7.31
N THR A 74 8.31 11.17 -6.15
CA THR A 74 7.68 10.79 -4.86
C THR A 74 6.21 11.20 -4.84
N ALA A 75 5.87 12.36 -5.38
CA ALA A 75 4.49 12.84 -5.42
C ALA A 75 3.56 11.88 -6.20
N ASP A 76 4.06 11.27 -7.28
CA ASP A 76 3.30 10.29 -8.06
C ASP A 76 3.10 8.99 -7.26
N ALA A 77 4.14 8.56 -6.53
CA ALA A 77 4.06 7.42 -5.62
C ALA A 77 3.00 7.64 -4.52
N GLU A 78 2.99 8.82 -3.89
CA GLU A 78 2.01 9.19 -2.87
C GLU A 78 0.59 9.20 -3.43
N ALA A 79 0.39 9.88 -4.56
CA ALA A 79 -0.92 10.01 -5.20
C ALA A 79 -1.46 8.63 -5.62
N TRP A 80 -0.60 7.78 -6.19
CA TRP A 80 -0.95 6.41 -6.53
C TRP A 80 -1.35 5.60 -5.30
N ALA A 81 -0.54 5.64 -4.23
CA ALA A 81 -0.81 4.87 -3.01
C ALA A 81 -2.12 5.27 -2.34
N ILE A 82 -2.38 6.58 -2.24
CA ILE A 82 -3.64 7.12 -1.70
C ILE A 82 -4.81 6.64 -2.55
N GLY A 83 -4.76 6.83 -3.87
CA GLY A 83 -5.83 6.38 -4.78
C GLY A 83 -6.05 4.87 -4.72
N TYR A 84 -4.98 4.09 -4.59
CA TYR A 84 -5.06 2.63 -4.44
C TYR A 84 -5.81 2.25 -3.15
N VAL A 85 -5.44 2.86 -2.02
CA VAL A 85 -6.06 2.60 -0.71
C VAL A 85 -7.52 3.06 -0.69
N GLU A 86 -7.86 4.20 -1.31
CA GLU A 86 -9.25 4.66 -1.44
C GLU A 86 -10.11 3.73 -2.31
N GLY A 87 -9.50 3.05 -3.27
CA GLY A 87 -10.16 2.07 -4.14
C GLY A 87 -10.49 0.74 -3.47
N LEU A 88 -9.95 0.48 -2.26
CA LEU A 88 -10.19 -0.76 -1.53
C LEU A 88 -11.63 -0.84 -1.05
N LYS A 89 -12.21 -2.04 -1.17
CA LYS A 89 -13.58 -2.30 -0.71
C LYS A 89 -13.57 -3.42 0.32
N PRO A 90 -14.23 -3.26 1.49
CA PRO A 90 -14.36 -4.36 2.43
C PRO A 90 -14.97 -5.59 1.76
N CYS A 91 -14.37 -6.75 1.99
CA CYS A 91 -14.99 -8.03 1.69
C CYS A 91 -16.22 -8.18 2.60
N PRO A 92 -17.40 -8.51 2.05
CA PRO A 92 -18.51 -8.91 2.90
C PRO A 92 -18.06 -10.15 3.66
N HIS A 93 -18.06 -10.06 4.99
CA HIS A 93 -17.95 -11.26 5.81
C HIS A 93 -19.06 -12.21 5.36
N PRO A 94 -18.79 -13.51 5.17
CA PRO A 94 -19.89 -14.46 5.13
C PRO A 94 -20.62 -14.27 6.46
N LYS A 95 -21.86 -13.76 6.39
CA LYS A 95 -22.74 -13.69 7.58
C LYS A 95 -22.70 -15.10 8.15
N GLY A 96 -22.15 -15.24 9.36
CA GLY A 96 -22.04 -16.52 10.03
C GLY A 96 -23.36 -17.25 9.90
N GLY A 97 -23.32 -18.40 9.21
CA GLY A 97 -24.45 -19.28 9.14
C GLY A 97 -24.81 -19.64 10.58
N ARG A 98 -25.95 -19.13 11.05
CA ARG A 98 -26.67 -19.82 12.11
C ARG A 98 -27.10 -21.16 11.51
N GLN A 99 -26.37 -22.21 11.85
CA GLN A 99 -26.95 -23.55 11.99
C GLN A 99 -27.25 -23.76 13.47
#